data_AF-A0A9P5PVC5-F1
#
_entry.id   AF-A0A9P5PVC5-F1
#
_cell.length_a   1.000
_cell.length_b   1.000
_cell.length_c   1.000
_cell.angle_alpha   90.00
_cell.angle_beta   90.00
_cell.angle_gamma   90.00
#
_symmetry.space_group_name_H-M   'P 1'
#
loop_
_entity.id
_entity.type
_entity.pdbx_description
1 polymer ?
#
loop_
_entity_poly.entity_id
_entity_poly.type
_entity_poly.pdbx_seq_one_letter_code
_entity_poly.pdbx_strand_id
1 'polypeptide(L)'
;MQFIASLLALASFVAFAAAESHTITFTNNCGRGTPMLISQTGQVLSTGGSFTSNGPSYLQTGGCGLNGDFSGSATDVTLIPDHEFSVTSGFGYFNGCDGTGFDCTSANCPGAFTDPTNGLIVSCEADNVDLAITFCD
;
A
#
# COMPACT_ATOMS: atom_id res chain seq x y z
N MET A 1 -40.43 -47.34 26.87
CA MET A 1 -39.02 -47.47 26.44
C MET A 1 -38.70 -46.29 25.56
N GLN A 2 -37.77 -45.47 26.05
CA GLN A 2 -37.26 -44.23 25.50
C GLN A 2 -36.28 -44.53 24.35
N PHE A 3 -36.35 -43.82 23.23
CA PHE A 3 -35.15 -43.40 22.50
C PHE A 3 -35.41 -42.02 21.88
N ILE A 4 -34.92 -41.01 22.58
CA ILE A 4 -34.91 -39.61 22.17
C ILE A 4 -34.02 -39.50 20.92
N ALA A 5 -34.57 -38.95 19.83
CA ALA A 5 -33.80 -38.60 18.64
C ALA A 5 -32.95 -37.36 18.95
N SER A 6 -31.66 -37.58 19.23
CA SER A 6 -30.69 -36.49 19.43
C SER A 6 -30.32 -35.88 18.07
N LEU A 7 -30.94 -34.74 17.75
CA LEU A 7 -30.53 -33.90 16.63
C LEU A 7 -29.36 -33.02 17.10
N LEU A 8 -28.13 -33.43 16.85
CA LEU A 8 -26.95 -32.58 17.01
C LEU A 8 -26.95 -31.52 15.90
N ALA A 9 -27.42 -30.31 16.21
CA ALA A 9 -27.19 -29.15 15.37
C ALA A 9 -25.74 -28.69 15.56
N LEU A 10 -24.84 -29.02 14.63
CA LEU A 10 -23.55 -28.34 14.54
C LEU A 10 -23.80 -26.91 14.05
N ALA A 11 -23.75 -25.94 14.97
CA ALA A 11 -23.64 -24.54 14.61
C ALA A 11 -22.20 -24.26 14.19
N SER A 12 -21.95 -24.17 12.88
CA SER A 12 -20.67 -23.73 12.32
C SER A 12 -20.44 -22.25 12.66
N PHE A 13 -19.53 -21.96 13.58
CA PHE A 13 -19.01 -20.60 13.75
C PHE A 13 -18.11 -20.28 12.56
N VAL A 14 -18.63 -19.48 11.62
CA VAL A 14 -17.79 -18.86 10.59
C VAL A 14 -17.12 -17.65 11.23
N ALA A 15 -15.83 -17.76 11.55
CA ALA A 15 -15.03 -16.60 11.92
C ALA A 15 -14.83 -15.74 10.67
N PHE A 16 -15.37 -14.53 10.66
CA PHE A 16 -15.05 -13.54 9.63
C PHE A 16 -13.67 -12.96 9.97
N ALA A 17 -12.65 -13.28 9.19
CA ALA A 17 -11.42 -12.50 9.19
C ALA A 17 -11.76 -11.14 8.57
N ALA A 18 -11.57 -10.05 9.31
CA ALA A 18 -11.57 -8.72 8.72
C ALA A 18 -10.36 -8.63 7.79
N ALA A 19 -10.61 -8.72 6.49
CA ALA A 19 -9.57 -8.46 5.50
C ALA A 19 -9.50 -6.94 5.33
N GLU A 20 -8.34 -6.34 5.61
CA GLU A 20 -8.10 -4.94 5.22
C GLU A 20 -8.15 -4.80 3.70
N SER A 21 -8.60 -3.66 3.21
CA SER A 21 -8.61 -3.33 1.78
C SER A 21 -7.88 -2.00 1.57
N HIS A 22 -7.03 -1.94 0.56
CA HIS A 22 -6.28 -0.73 0.22
C HIS A 22 -6.41 -0.45 -1.27
N THR A 23 -6.75 0.78 -1.61
CA THR A 23 -6.84 1.28 -2.97
C THR A 23 -5.72 2.27 -3.25
N ILE A 24 -4.94 1.97 -4.28
CA ILE A 24 -3.95 2.87 -4.84
C ILE A 24 -4.58 3.57 -6.05
N THR A 25 -4.53 4.89 -6.06
CA THR A 25 -5.00 5.71 -7.17
C THR A 25 -3.87 6.52 -7.77
N PHE A 26 -3.95 6.78 -9.07
CA PHE A 26 -2.92 7.51 -9.81
C PHE A 26 -3.52 8.74 -10.48
N THR A 27 -2.88 9.89 -10.31
CA THR A 27 -3.17 11.12 -11.05
C THR A 27 -1.94 11.52 -11.85
N ASN A 28 -2.05 11.57 -13.17
CA ASN A 28 -0.97 11.99 -14.06
C ASN A 28 -1.28 13.34 -14.70
N ASN A 29 -0.71 14.42 -14.16
CA ASN A 29 -0.88 15.78 -14.69
C ASN A 29 0.17 16.13 -15.76
N CYS A 30 1.08 15.21 -16.10
CA CYS A 30 2.19 15.49 -17.03
C CYS A 30 1.75 15.63 -18.49
N GLY A 31 0.54 15.20 -18.85
CA GLY A 31 0.06 15.13 -20.24
C GLY A 31 0.78 14.08 -21.10
N ARG A 32 1.61 13.23 -20.50
CA ARG A 32 2.37 12.15 -21.14
C ARG A 32 2.66 11.01 -20.15
N GLY A 33 2.99 9.83 -20.67
CA GLY A 33 3.29 8.66 -19.86
C GLY A 33 2.05 8.01 -19.25
N THR A 34 2.21 6.81 -18.71
CA THR A 34 1.15 6.05 -18.04
C THR A 34 1.71 5.55 -16.71
N PRO A 35 1.12 5.95 -15.57
CA PRO A 35 1.51 5.39 -14.27
C PRO A 35 1.38 3.87 -14.28
N MET A 36 2.33 3.18 -13.67
CA MET A 36 2.31 1.72 -13.56
C MET A 36 2.48 1.32 -12.11
N LEU A 37 1.66 0.37 -11.66
CA LEU A 37 1.90 -0.35 -10.42
C LEU A 37 2.60 -1.66 -10.75
N ILE A 38 3.75 -1.89 -10.14
CA ILE A 38 4.55 -3.09 -10.37
C ILE A 38 4.77 -3.79 -9.03
N SER A 39 4.52 -5.10 -8.98
CA SER A 39 4.82 -5.91 -7.81
C SER A 39 6.33 -6.07 -7.63
N GLN A 40 6.75 -6.56 -6.47
CA GLN A 40 8.15 -6.86 -6.19
C GLN A 40 8.74 -7.94 -7.11
N THR A 41 7.89 -8.79 -7.70
CA THR A 41 8.30 -9.81 -8.67
C THR A 41 8.36 -9.29 -10.10
N GLY A 42 8.11 -7.99 -10.31
CA GLY A 42 8.10 -7.35 -11.63
C GLY A 42 6.79 -7.51 -12.40
N GLN A 43 5.74 -8.06 -11.77
CA GLN A 43 4.43 -8.17 -12.41
C GLN A 43 3.76 -6.81 -12.47
N VAL A 44 3.29 -6.41 -13.65
CA VAL A 44 2.43 -5.23 -13.80
C VAL A 44 1.06 -5.53 -13.19
N LEU A 45 0.70 -4.80 -12.14
CA LEU A 45 -0.57 -4.91 -11.43
C LEU A 45 -1.60 -3.88 -11.92
N SER A 46 -1.13 -2.71 -12.38
CA SER A 46 -1.97 -1.68 -12.99
C SER A 46 -1.20 -0.87 -14.04
N THR A 47 -1.90 -0.40 -15.06
CA THR A 47 -1.43 0.52 -16.09
C THR A 47 -2.22 1.83 -16.06
N GLY A 48 -2.29 2.44 -14.88
CA GLY A 48 -2.83 3.79 -14.66
C GLY A 48 -4.24 3.83 -14.07
N GLY A 49 -4.93 2.69 -13.97
CA GLY A 49 -6.19 2.59 -13.25
C GLY A 49 -5.97 2.43 -11.74
N SER A 50 -7.00 2.75 -10.96
CA SER A 50 -7.00 2.43 -9.53
C SER A 50 -6.81 0.92 -9.32
N PHE A 51 -6.03 0.57 -8.31
CA PHE A 51 -5.75 -0.81 -7.95
C PHE A 51 -6.16 -1.04 -6.51
N THR A 52 -7.04 -2.02 -6.28
CA THR A 52 -7.46 -2.40 -4.93
C THR A 52 -6.92 -3.78 -4.59
N SER A 53 -6.13 -3.88 -3.52
CA SER A 53 -5.79 -5.16 -2.91
C SER A 53 -6.73 -5.45 -1.75
N ASN A 54 -7.21 -6.69 -1.68
CA ASN A 54 -7.98 -7.18 -0.54
C ASN A 54 -7.09 -8.14 0.26
N GLY A 55 -6.78 -7.76 1.49
CA GLY A 55 -5.88 -8.43 2.40
C GLY A 55 -4.54 -7.70 2.57
N PRO A 56 -3.77 -8.07 3.60
CA PRO A 56 -2.49 -7.47 3.90
C PRO A 56 -1.53 -7.61 2.71
N SER A 57 -0.99 -6.49 2.25
CA SER A 57 -0.06 -6.39 1.13
C SER A 57 1.29 -5.93 1.68
N TYR A 58 2.26 -6.83 1.82
CA TYR A 58 3.55 -6.50 2.44
C TYR A 58 4.75 -7.03 1.63
N LEU A 59 5.88 -6.33 1.73
CA LEU A 59 7.17 -6.77 1.21
C LEU A 59 7.96 -7.53 2.27
N GLN A 60 8.34 -8.78 2.00
CA GLN A 60 9.31 -9.51 2.81
C GLN A 60 10.74 -9.16 2.40
N THR A 61 11.23 -7.98 2.79
CA THR A 61 12.66 -7.63 2.76
C THR A 61 13.40 -8.08 4.04
N GLY A 62 12.71 -8.79 4.95
CA GLY A 62 13.12 -9.07 6.33
C GLY A 62 12.33 -8.23 7.33
N GLY A 63 12.63 -8.34 8.64
CA GLY A 63 12.14 -7.49 9.76
C GLY A 63 10.64 -7.50 10.06
N CYS A 64 9.80 -7.43 9.04
CA CYS A 64 8.37 -7.64 9.06
C CYS A 64 8.17 -9.16 9.20
N GLY A 65 7.63 -9.64 10.32
CA GLY A 65 7.40 -11.08 10.54
C GLY A 65 6.58 -11.75 9.42
N LEU A 66 6.44 -13.08 9.52
CA LEU A 66 5.52 -13.82 8.66
C LEU A 66 4.12 -13.18 8.82
N ASN A 67 3.51 -12.75 7.72
CA ASN A 67 2.23 -12.02 7.63
C ASN A 67 2.28 -10.48 7.62
N GLY A 68 3.46 -9.85 7.54
CA GLY A 68 3.52 -8.39 7.51
C GLY A 68 3.16 -7.82 8.88
N ASP A 69 3.96 -8.19 9.88
CA ASP A 69 3.79 -7.88 11.31
C ASP A 69 3.91 -6.38 11.66
N PHE A 70 3.67 -5.50 10.68
CA PHE A 70 3.55 -4.06 10.82
C PHE A 70 2.05 -3.73 10.78
N SER A 71 1.53 -3.15 11.85
CA SER A 71 0.14 -2.69 11.92
C SER A 71 -0.01 -1.38 11.15
N GLY A 72 -0.09 -1.44 9.82
CA GLY A 72 -0.40 -0.27 9.00
C GLY A 72 0.28 -0.23 7.64
N SER A 73 -0.05 0.80 6.87
CA SER A 73 0.59 1.14 5.61
C SER A 73 1.86 1.96 5.82
N ALA A 74 2.88 1.71 5.01
CA ALA A 74 4.11 2.49 4.99
C ALA A 74 4.49 2.78 3.54
N THR A 75 4.84 4.04 3.27
CA THR A 75 5.19 4.51 1.93
C THR A 75 6.41 5.41 2.01
N ASP A 76 7.29 5.29 1.05
CA ASP A 76 8.46 6.13 0.88
C ASP A 76 8.65 6.50 -0.59
N VAL A 77 9.53 7.48 -0.84
CA VAL A 77 10.02 7.81 -2.18
C VAL A 77 11.52 7.53 -2.21
N THR A 78 11.98 6.78 -3.21
CA THR A 78 13.38 6.44 -3.40
C THR A 78 13.95 7.09 -4.67
N LEU A 79 15.15 7.64 -4.52
CA LEU A 79 16.03 8.16 -5.57
C LEU A 79 17.34 7.37 -5.67
N ILE A 80 17.42 6.22 -5.00
CA ILE A 80 18.55 5.30 -5.12
C ILE A 80 18.59 4.80 -6.57
N PRO A 81 19.76 4.82 -7.27
CA PRO A 81 19.87 4.27 -8.62
C PRO A 81 19.31 2.85 -8.64
N ASP A 82 18.35 2.48 -9.45
CA ASP A 82 17.81 2.86 -10.76
C ASP A 82 16.58 3.82 -10.79
N HIS A 83 16.29 4.54 -9.70
CA HIS A 83 15.10 5.41 -9.57
C HIS A 83 15.43 6.91 -9.70
N GLU A 84 15.94 7.35 -10.84
CA GLU A 84 16.25 8.79 -11.03
C GLU A 84 14.99 9.64 -11.10
N PHE A 85 15.03 10.83 -10.47
CA PHE A 85 13.98 11.82 -10.58
C PHE A 85 13.73 12.20 -12.05
N SER A 86 12.47 12.18 -12.47
CA SER A 86 12.08 12.51 -13.85
C SER A 86 11.02 13.60 -13.94
N VAL A 87 10.03 13.56 -13.04
CA VAL A 87 8.95 14.54 -12.89
C VAL A 87 8.68 14.72 -11.41
N THR A 88 7.98 15.81 -11.04
CA THR A 88 7.46 15.93 -9.67
C THR A 88 6.51 14.78 -9.40
N SER A 89 6.62 14.21 -8.21
CA SER A 89 5.78 13.10 -7.80
C SER A 89 5.55 13.14 -6.30
N GLY A 90 4.33 12.89 -5.88
CA GLY A 90 3.95 12.88 -4.48
C GLY A 90 2.98 11.74 -4.18
N PHE A 91 2.85 11.44 -2.89
CA PHE A 91 1.80 10.57 -2.41
C PHE A 91 1.11 11.15 -1.18
N GLY A 92 -0.16 10.81 -1.00
CA GLY A 92 -0.92 11.13 0.20
C GLY A 92 -1.82 9.97 0.58
N TYR A 93 -1.91 9.70 1.88
CA TYR A 93 -2.92 8.81 2.42
C TYR A 93 -4.30 9.50 2.41
N PHE A 94 -5.32 8.70 2.14
CA PHE A 94 -6.72 9.12 2.28
C PHE A 94 -7.55 7.95 2.81
N ASN A 95 -8.79 8.21 3.23
CA ASN A 95 -9.62 7.21 3.91
C ASN A 95 -8.92 6.66 5.18
N GLY A 96 -8.09 7.52 5.79
CA GLY A 96 -7.15 7.16 6.85
C GLY A 96 -5.91 8.05 6.79
N CYS A 97 -5.51 8.63 7.92
CA CYS A 97 -4.37 9.56 8.02
C CYS A 97 -4.39 10.70 6.99
N ASP A 98 -5.58 11.19 6.62
CA ASP A 98 -5.75 12.20 5.57
C ASP A 98 -4.82 13.41 5.76
N GLY A 99 -4.20 13.84 4.66
CA GLY A 99 -3.23 14.95 4.66
C GLY A 99 -1.81 14.53 5.08
N THR A 100 -1.61 13.27 5.45
CA THR A 100 -0.28 12.68 5.65
C THR A 100 0.24 12.17 4.30
N GLY A 101 1.46 12.56 3.95
CA GLY A 101 2.02 12.25 2.63
C GLY A 101 3.43 12.81 2.49
N PHE A 102 3.98 12.69 1.30
CA PHE A 102 5.29 13.22 0.95
C PHE A 102 5.34 13.60 -0.53
N ASP A 103 5.85 14.81 -0.80
CA ASP A 103 5.96 15.35 -2.14
C ASP A 103 7.42 15.54 -2.54
N CYS A 104 7.74 15.07 -3.74
CA CYS A 104 9.05 15.15 -4.34
C CYS A 104 9.02 16.11 -5.53
N THR A 105 9.36 17.37 -5.30
CA THR A 105 9.21 18.44 -6.30
C THR A 105 10.49 18.78 -7.06
N SER A 106 11.61 18.10 -6.76
CA SER A 106 12.87 18.26 -7.48
C SER A 106 13.79 17.06 -7.27
N ALA A 107 14.84 16.94 -8.09
CA ALA A 107 15.84 15.88 -7.97
C ALA A 107 16.59 15.83 -6.61
N ASN A 108 16.58 16.93 -5.84
CA ASN A 108 17.20 16.98 -4.52
C ASN A 108 16.28 16.51 -3.38
N CYS A 109 14.97 16.40 -3.65
CA CYS A 109 13.91 15.83 -2.81
C CYS A 109 14.29 15.53 -1.34
N PRO A 110 14.31 16.54 -0.45
CA PRO A 110 14.69 16.31 0.94
C PRO A 110 13.74 15.33 1.62
N GLY A 111 14.26 14.20 2.10
CA GLY A 111 13.46 13.15 2.72
C GLY A 111 13.27 11.90 1.85
N ALA A 112 13.50 11.97 0.55
CA ALA A 112 13.58 10.75 -0.27
C ALA A 112 14.81 9.93 0.11
N PHE A 113 14.71 8.61 -0.05
CA PHE A 113 15.86 7.72 0.08
C PHE A 113 16.86 7.98 -1.03
N THR A 114 18.06 8.46 -0.71
CA THR A 114 19.19 8.57 -1.65
C THR A 114 20.26 7.50 -1.43
N ASP A 115 20.16 6.79 -0.31
CA ASP A 115 20.91 5.57 0.00
C ASP A 115 20.01 4.64 0.84
N PRO A 116 20.36 3.34 1.02
CA PRO A 116 19.49 2.37 1.69
C PRO A 116 19.17 2.65 3.17
N THR A 117 19.77 3.67 3.78
CA THR A 117 19.68 3.94 5.23
C THR A 117 19.18 5.33 5.57
N ASN A 118 19.21 6.29 4.64
CA ASN A 118 18.80 7.66 4.89
C ASN A 118 17.62 8.05 4.00
N GLY A 119 16.43 8.06 4.60
CA GLY A 119 15.18 8.51 3.99
C GLY A 119 14.03 8.52 4.99
N LEU A 120 12.93 9.14 4.58
CA LEU A 120 11.70 9.23 5.35
C LEU A 120 10.73 8.13 4.92
N ILE A 121 10.27 7.33 5.89
CA ILE A 121 9.13 6.43 5.72
C ILE A 121 7.93 7.11 6.36
N VAL A 122 6.86 7.27 5.59
CA VAL A 122 5.60 7.82 6.08
C VAL A 122 4.64 6.67 6.33
N SER A 123 4.32 6.44 7.61
CA SER A 123 3.42 5.37 8.05
C SER A 123 2.02 5.88 8.38
N CYS A 124 1.03 5.02 8.21
CA CYS A 124 -0.34 5.21 8.65
C CYS A 124 -0.87 3.89 9.22
N GLU A 125 -1.32 3.91 10.48
CA GLU A 125 -1.85 2.74 11.20
C GLU A 125 -3.38 2.65 11.13
N ALA A 126 -4.04 3.47 10.29
CA ALA A 126 -5.48 3.43 10.14
C ALA A 126 -5.92 2.24 9.26
N ASP A 127 -6.92 1.50 9.73
CA ASP A 127 -7.51 0.40 8.99
C ASP A 127 -8.05 0.86 7.63
N ASN A 128 -7.78 0.08 6.59
CA ASN A 128 -8.26 0.33 5.21
C ASN A 128 -7.85 1.69 4.64
N VAL A 129 -6.68 2.20 5.03
CA VAL A 129 -6.13 3.44 4.47
C VAL A 129 -5.80 3.27 2.98
N ASP A 130 -6.17 4.25 2.17
CA ASP A 130 -5.90 4.28 0.74
C ASP A 130 -4.73 5.20 0.41
N LEU A 131 -4.14 5.04 -0.78
CA LEU A 131 -2.98 5.81 -1.23
C LEU A 131 -3.27 6.52 -2.56
N ALA A 132 -3.10 7.83 -2.60
CA ALA A 132 -3.15 8.62 -3.82
C ALA A 132 -1.72 8.98 -4.24
N ILE A 133 -1.36 8.68 -5.49
CA ILE A 133 -0.07 9.04 -6.09
C ILE A 133 -0.33 10.05 -7.20
N THR A 134 0.38 11.17 -7.14
CA THR A 134 0.27 12.27 -8.12
C THR A 134 1.60 12.48 -8.82
N PHE A 135 1.55 12.74 -10.13
CA PHE A 135 2.70 13.11 -10.94
C PHE A 135 2.46 14.46 -11.61
N CYS A 136 3.52 15.27 -11.72
CA CYS A 136 3.51 16.62 -12.29
C CYS A 136 2.57 17.60 -11.56
N ASP A 137 2.60 17.60 -10.23
CA ASP A 137 2.03 18.64 -9.37
C ASP A 137 3.00 19.80 -9.08
#